data_AF-A0A6H2A1X7-F1
#
_entry.id   AF-A0A6H2A1X7-F1
#
_cell.length_a   1.000
_cell.length_b   1.000
_cell.length_c   1.000
_cell.angle_alpha   90.00
_cell.angle_beta   90.00
_cell.angle_gamma   90.00
#
_symmetry.space_group_name_H-M   'P 1'
#
loop_
_entity.id
_entity.type
_entity.pdbx_description
1 polymer ?
#
loop_
_entity_poly.entity_id
_entity_poly.type
_entity_poly.pdbx_seq_one_letter_code
_entity_poly.pdbx_strand_id
1 'polypeptide(L)'
;EQIKRIKLEVFSYYSKGEPKCTHCGITELDVLCLDHIDGGGTKDRLFNNHHGSNLHYFLKRTGYPEGFQVLCANCNLRKWVKYKK
;
A
#
# COMPACT_ATOMS: atom_id res chain seq x y z
N GLU A 1 17.01 -7.95 -3.02
CA GLU A 1 16.59 -9.30 -3.41
C GLU A 1 15.22 -9.74 -2.85
N GLN A 2 15.05 -10.05 -1.55
CA GLN A 2 13.78 -10.65 -1.06
C GLN A 2 12.63 -9.65 -0.75
N ILE A 3 12.96 -8.50 -0.16
CA ILE A 3 11.96 -7.44 0.15
C ILE A 3 11.31 -6.89 -1.13
N LYS A 4 12.08 -6.78 -2.22
CA LYS A 4 11.55 -6.35 -3.52
C LYS A 4 10.53 -7.36 -4.07
N ARG A 5 10.73 -8.67 -3.87
CA ARG A 5 9.81 -9.72 -4.33
C ARG A 5 8.47 -9.67 -3.61
N ILE A 6 8.45 -9.58 -2.27
CA ILE A 6 7.19 -9.50 -1.53
C ILE A 6 6.45 -8.18 -1.81
N LYS A 7 7.18 -7.07 -1.99
CA LYS A 7 6.59 -5.80 -2.41
C LYS A 7 5.90 -5.98 -3.77
N LEU A 8 6.59 -6.55 -4.75
CA LEU A 8 6.01 -6.77 -6.07
C LEU A 8 4.73 -7.62 -5.99
N GLU A 9 4.76 -8.74 -5.28
CA GLU A 9 3.63 -9.66 -5.10
C GLU A 9 2.41 -8.96 -4.47
N VAL A 10 2.60 -8.28 -3.34
CA VAL A 10 1.54 -7.54 -2.64
C VAL A 10 0.95 -6.48 -3.55
N PHE A 11 1.79 -5.71 -4.25
CA PHE A 11 1.33 -4.60 -5.07
C PHE A 11 0.60 -5.09 -6.32
N SER A 12 1.06 -6.19 -6.91
CA SER A 12 0.37 -6.86 -8.01
C SER A 12 -1.01 -7.35 -7.60
N TYR A 13 -1.14 -7.94 -6.40
CA TYR A 13 -2.43 -8.37 -5.87
C TYR A 13 -3.41 -7.20 -5.78
N TYR A 14 -3.03 -6.13 -5.08
CA TYR A 14 -3.91 -4.97 -4.87
C TYR A 14 -4.13 -4.12 -6.13
N SER A 15 -3.29 -4.28 -7.16
CA SER A 15 -3.46 -3.65 -8.48
C SER A 15 -4.22 -4.54 -9.48
N LYS A 16 -4.60 -5.77 -9.09
CA LYS A 16 -5.21 -6.80 -9.95
C LYS A 16 -4.38 -7.11 -11.20
N GLY A 17 -3.06 -7.19 -11.05
CA GLY A 17 -2.13 -7.47 -12.14
C GLY A 17 -0.84 -6.66 -12.03
N GLU A 18 -0.58 -5.78 -12.99
CA GLU A 18 0.59 -4.91 -12.97
C GLU A 18 0.51 -3.89 -11.81
N PRO A 19 1.54 -3.80 -10.95
CA PRO A 19 1.62 -2.78 -9.91
C PRO A 19 1.45 -1.39 -10.48
N LYS A 20 0.41 -0.69 -10.05
CA LYS A 20 0.16 0.68 -10.50
C LYS A 20 -0.59 1.48 -9.46
N CYS A 21 -0.34 2.79 -9.45
CA CYS A 21 -1.18 3.71 -8.71
C CYS A 21 -2.60 3.67 -9.26
N THR A 22 -3.57 3.35 -8.40
CA THR A 22 -5.00 3.29 -8.78
C THR A 22 -5.55 4.62 -9.27
N HIS A 23 -4.89 5.74 -8.95
CA HIS A 23 -5.35 7.07 -9.34
C HIS A 23 -4.65 7.65 -10.57
N CYS A 24 -3.32 7.58 -10.66
CA CYS A 24 -2.57 8.24 -11.75
C CYS A 24 -1.92 7.26 -12.72
N GLY A 25 -2.00 5.96 -12.48
CA GLY A 25 -1.51 4.92 -13.39
C GLY A 25 0.00 4.75 -13.43
N ILE A 26 0.80 5.50 -12.66
CA ILE A 26 2.26 5.29 -12.62
C ILE A 26 2.56 3.86 -12.14
N THR A 27 3.47 3.17 -12.82
CA THR A 27 3.82 1.76 -12.60
C THR A 27 5.18 1.56 -11.93
N GLU A 28 5.94 2.64 -11.76
CA GLU A 28 7.27 2.58 -11.16
C GLU A 28 7.21 2.16 -9.68
N LEU A 29 7.64 0.94 -9.40
CA LEU A 29 7.47 0.29 -8.09
C LEU A 29 8.10 1.08 -6.93
N ASP A 30 9.16 1.84 -7.19
CA ASP A 30 9.89 2.61 -6.17
C ASP A 30 9.07 3.80 -5.64
N VAL A 31 8.18 4.36 -6.46
CA VAL A 31 7.29 5.47 -6.04
C VAL A 31 5.94 5.00 -5.49
N LEU A 32 5.65 3.70 -5.62
CA LEU A 32 4.41 3.12 -5.13
C LEU A 32 4.50 2.80 -3.62
N CYS A 33 3.40 3.08 -2.93
CA CYS A 33 3.12 2.76 -1.55
C CYS A 33 1.75 2.09 -1.40
N LEU A 34 1.59 1.33 -0.31
CA LEU A 34 0.29 0.79 0.09
C LEU A 34 -0.41 1.77 1.02
N ASP A 35 -1.71 1.96 0.82
CA ASP A 35 -2.55 2.89 1.55
C ASP A 35 -3.83 2.21 2.03
N HIS A 36 -4.30 2.56 3.23
CA HIS A 36 -5.57 2.08 3.78
C HIS A 36 -6.71 2.88 3.17
N ILE A 37 -7.67 2.20 2.53
CA ILE A 37 -8.79 2.84 1.80
C ILE A 37 -9.58 3.76 2.73
N ASP A 38 -9.96 3.26 3.90
CA ASP A 38 -10.77 3.99 4.91
C ASP A 38 -9.92 4.79 5.91
N GLY A 39 -8.63 4.99 5.61
CA GLY A 39 -7.68 5.60 6.54
C GLY A 39 -7.28 4.65 7.67
N GLY A 40 -6.84 5.19 8.81
CA GLY A 40 -6.44 4.38 9.96
C GLY A 40 -5.00 3.85 9.93
N GLY A 41 -4.23 4.09 8.87
CA GLY A 41 -2.83 3.66 8.78
C GLY A 41 -1.93 4.16 9.92
N THR A 42 -2.26 5.31 10.54
CA THR A 42 -1.57 5.77 11.75
C THR A 42 -1.80 4.85 12.94
N LYS A 43 -3.05 4.40 13.14
CA LYS A 43 -3.42 3.46 14.22
C LYS A 43 -2.81 2.10 13.96
N ASP A 44 -2.89 1.61 12.72
CA ASP A 44 -2.33 0.31 12.33
C ASP A 44 -0.80 0.26 12.54
N ARG A 45 -0.11 1.34 12.17
CA ARG A 45 1.33 1.48 12.44
C ARG A 45 1.64 1.52 13.94
N LEU A 46 0.85 2.22 14.74
CA LEU A 46 1.09 2.41 16.17
C LEU A 46 0.80 1.14 16.98
N PHE A 47 -0.31 0.45 16.70
CA PHE A 47 -0.79 -0.66 17.52
C PHE A 47 -0.35 -2.03 17.00
N ASN A 48 -0.20 -2.20 15.69
CA ASN A 48 0.10 -3.50 15.08
C ASN A 48 1.52 -3.59 14.51
N ASN A 49 2.30 -2.50 14.58
CA ASN A 49 3.63 -2.42 13.99
C ASN A 49 3.64 -2.70 12.47
N HIS A 50 2.51 -2.47 11.81
CA HIS A 50 2.32 -2.70 10.38
C HIS A 50 2.90 -1.54 9.56
N HIS A 51 4.19 -1.65 9.23
CA HIS A 51 4.90 -0.69 8.39
C HIS A 51 6.00 -1.40 7.59
N GLY A 52 6.37 -0.82 6.45
CA GLY A 52 7.39 -1.37 5.56
C GLY A 52 7.16 -2.85 5.23
N SER A 53 8.20 -3.67 5.42
CA SER A 53 8.13 -5.11 5.15
C SER A 53 7.14 -5.85 6.05
N ASN A 54 6.94 -5.42 7.30
CA ASN A 54 6.05 -6.12 8.25
C ASN A 54 4.61 -6.11 7.76
N LEU A 55 4.15 -4.99 7.20
CA LEU A 55 2.81 -4.91 6.59
C LEU A 55 2.71 -5.87 5.39
N HIS A 56 3.72 -5.91 4.52
CA HIS A 56 3.69 -6.83 3.37
C HIS A 56 3.62 -8.30 3.79
N TYR A 57 4.40 -8.70 4.80
CA TYR A 57 4.33 -10.05 5.37
C TYR A 57 2.99 -10.34 6.03
N PHE A 58 2.44 -9.38 6.78
CA PHE A 58 1.11 -9.51 7.38
C PHE A 58 0.05 -9.80 6.31
N LEU A 59 -0.02 -8.98 5.26
CA LEU A 59 -1.02 -9.11 4.20
C LEU A 59 -0.90 -10.44 3.47
N LYS A 60 0.33 -10.86 3.16
CA LYS A 60 0.57 -12.17 2.54
C LYS A 60 0.11 -13.32 3.44
N ARG A 61 0.38 -13.24 4.75
CA ARG A 61 0.00 -14.28 5.72
C ARG A 61 -1.49 -14.34 6.00
N THR A 62 -2.20 -13.23 5.86
CA THR A 62 -3.65 -13.14 6.10
C THR A 62 -4.49 -13.33 4.83
N GLY A 63 -3.87 -13.69 3.71
CA GLY A 63 -4.59 -13.98 2.46
C GLY A 63 -5.04 -12.73 1.72
N TYR A 64 -4.32 -11.62 1.88
CA TYR A 64 -4.56 -10.33 1.23
C TYR A 64 -5.97 -9.76 1.49
N PRO A 65 -6.26 -9.37 2.74
CA PRO A 65 -7.56 -8.81 3.09
C PRO A 65 -7.87 -7.54 2.29
N GLU A 66 -9.16 -7.24 2.13
CA GLU A 66 -9.63 -5.99 1.54
C GLU A 66 -9.27 -4.77 2.41
N GLY A 67 -9.54 -3.56 1.90
CA GLY A 67 -9.29 -2.30 2.64
C GLY A 67 -7.94 -1.65 2.33
N PHE A 68 -7.18 -2.17 1.38
CA PHE A 68 -5.91 -1.60 0.93
C PHE A 68 -5.94 -1.24 -0.55
N GLN A 69 -5.20 -0.20 -0.93
CA GLN A 69 -5.00 0.22 -2.31
C GLN A 69 -3.53 0.58 -2.57
N VAL A 70 -3.12 0.48 -3.84
CA VAL A 70 -1.79 0.93 -4.28
C VAL A 70 -1.88 2.35 -4.80
N LEU A 71 -1.09 3.26 -4.21
CA LEU A 71 -0.98 4.66 -4.63
C LEU A 71 0.49 5.01 -4.85
N CYS A 72 0.76 6.02 -5.68
CA CYS A 72 2.07 6.67 -5.64
C CYS A 72 2.15 7.62 -4.44
N ALA A 73 3.38 7.94 -3.99
CA ALA A 73 3.62 8.84 -2.86
C ALA A 73 2.84 10.17 -2.97
N ASN A 74 2.77 10.75 -4.17
CA ASN A 74 2.06 12.01 -4.41
C ASN A 74 0.52 11.86 -4.33
N CYS A 75 -0.04 10.77 -4.87
CA CYS A 75 -1.48 10.52 -4.78
C CYS A 75 -1.89 10.18 -3.35
N ASN A 76 -1.04 9.46 -2.61
CA ASN A 76 -1.25 9.17 -1.19
C ASN A 76 -1.22 10.46 -0.36
N LEU A 77 -0.22 11.34 -0.58
CA LEU A 77 -0.16 12.64 0.08
C LEU A 77 -1.40 13.49 -0.24
N ARG A 78 -1.79 13.58 -1.51
CA ARG A 78 -2.99 14.32 -1.93
C ARG A 78 -4.25 13.77 -1.25
N LYS A 79 -4.37 12.45 -1.13
CA LYS A 79 -5.46 11.78 -0.40
C LYS A 79 -5.47 12.27 1.06
N TRP A 80 -4.35 12.18 1.76
CA TRP A 80 -4.24 12.63 3.15
C TRP A 80 -4.58 14.12 3.35
N VAL A 81 -4.10 15.00 2.47
CA VAL A 81 -4.41 16.44 2.52
C VAL A 81 -5.91 16.68 2.36
N LYS A 82 -6.61 15.91 1.50
CA LYS A 82 -8.06 16.02 1.35
C LYS A 82 -8.83 15.57 2.59
N TYR A 83 -8.38 14.54 3.31
CA TYR A 83 -9.04 14.09 4.55
C TYR A 83 -8.83 15.00 5.76
N LYS A 84 -7.79 15.84 5.73
CA LYS A 84 -7.51 16.82 6.80
C LYS A 84 -8.23 18.16 6.62
N LYS A 85 -8.81 18.40 5.44
CA LYS A 85 -9.70 19.53 5.21
C LYS A 85 -11.12 19.14 5.60
#